data_AF-A0A0J5FWW6-F1
#
_entry.id   AF-A0A0J5FWW6-F1
#
_cell.length_a   1.000
_cell.length_b   1.000
_cell.length_c   1.000
_cell.angle_alpha   90.00
_cell.angle_beta   90.00
_cell.angle_gamma   90.00
#
_symmetry.space_group_name_H-M   'P 1'
#
loop_
_entity.id
_entity.type
_entity.pdbx_description
1 polymer ?
#
loop_
_entity_poly.entity_id
_entity_poly.type
_entity_poly.pdbx_seq_one_letter_code
_entity_poly.pdbx_strand_id
1 'polypeptide(L)'
;MNKSQIFSSAHKIAKNTVATVGNYMIAFSLALRDIYSSMNNTEKKLLSMGFKAWERNGHRRIYINIERFEEVFGLKVSFYKTGNISSAKLNGEKISNSKACELIPLKAFYDCVNNEWNCGKLKPIF
;
A
#
# COMPACT_ATOMS: atom_id res chain seq x y z
N MET A 1 -13.85 -3.15 5.80
CA MET A 1 -14.72 -3.44 6.97
C MET A 1 -14.77 -2.19 7.85
N ASN A 2 -15.95 -1.84 8.38
CA ASN A 2 -16.08 -0.80 9.40
C ASN A 2 -15.54 -1.31 10.75
N LYS A 3 -15.14 -0.42 11.66
CA LYS A 3 -14.59 -0.76 12.99
C LYS A 3 -15.45 -1.78 13.72
N SER A 4 -16.75 -1.55 13.83
CA SER A 4 -17.68 -2.48 14.48
C SER A 4 -17.58 -3.91 13.92
N GLN A 5 -17.51 -4.05 12.59
CA GLN A 5 -17.37 -5.36 11.93
C GLN A 5 -16.04 -6.04 12.24
N ILE A 6 -14.95 -5.27 12.39
CA ILE A 6 -13.63 -5.77 12.79
C ILE A 6 -13.71 -6.39 14.18
N PHE A 7 -14.25 -5.64 15.15
CA PHE A 7 -14.39 -6.10 16.53
C PHE A 7 -15.32 -7.32 16.64
N SER A 8 -16.45 -7.34 15.91
CA SER A 8 -17.35 -8.50 15.87
C SER A 8 -16.67 -9.74 15.29
N SER A 9 -15.87 -9.59 14.24
CA SER A 9 -15.13 -10.70 13.62
C SER A 9 -14.03 -11.22 14.54
N ALA A 10 -13.26 -10.32 15.16
CA ALA A 10 -12.21 -10.68 16.12
C ALA A 10 -12.79 -11.43 17.32
N HIS A 11 -13.97 -11.00 17.79
CA HIS A 11 -14.67 -11.62 18.91
C HIS A 11 -15.10 -13.06 18.58
N LYS A 12 -15.57 -13.30 17.35
CA LYS A 12 -15.92 -14.64 16.87
C LYS A 12 -14.70 -15.57 16.82
N ILE A 13 -13.56 -15.07 16.32
CA ILE A 13 -12.32 -15.84 16.26
C ILE A 13 -11.80 -16.15 17.67
N ALA A 14 -11.75 -15.15 18.55
CA ALA A 14 -11.28 -15.31 19.92
C ALA A 14 -12.09 -16.34 20.71
N LYS A 15 -13.42 -16.37 20.54
CA LYS A 15 -14.27 -17.39 21.17
C LYS A 15 -13.94 -18.83 20.76
N ASN A 16 -13.49 -19.03 19.53
CA ASN A 16 -13.10 -20.35 19.05
C ASN A 16 -11.70 -20.78 19.52
N THR A 17 -10.79 -19.82 19.72
CA THR A 17 -9.38 -20.10 20.05
C THR A 17 -9.07 -20.00 21.55
N VAL A 18 -9.94 -19.37 22.34
CA VAL A 18 -9.72 -19.17 23.79
C VAL A 18 -9.53 -20.49 24.54
N ALA A 19 -10.19 -21.57 24.12
CA ALA A 19 -10.03 -22.89 24.72
C ALA A 19 -8.58 -23.42 24.60
N THR A 20 -7.88 -23.06 23.52
CA THR A 20 -6.48 -23.44 23.30
C THR A 20 -5.51 -22.47 23.97
N VAL A 21 -5.80 -21.16 23.91
CA VAL A 21 -4.92 -20.10 24.45
C VAL A 21 -5.04 -19.97 25.98
N GLY A 22 -6.16 -20.37 26.56
CA GLY A 22 -6.46 -20.30 27.99
C GLY A 22 -6.82 -18.89 28.50
N ASN A 23 -6.57 -17.83 27.72
CA ASN A 23 -6.87 -16.44 28.09
C ASN A 23 -7.54 -15.67 26.95
N TYR A 24 -8.75 -15.16 27.22
CA TYR A 24 -9.56 -14.45 26.23
C TYR A 24 -8.92 -13.15 25.74
N MET A 25 -8.26 -12.37 26.60
CA MET A 25 -7.61 -11.12 26.21
C MET A 25 -6.46 -11.35 25.23
N ILE A 26 -5.68 -12.42 25.46
CA ILE A 26 -4.61 -12.82 24.55
C ILE A 26 -5.19 -13.31 23.22
N ALA A 27 -6.19 -14.18 23.25
CA ALA A 27 -6.88 -14.69 22.06
C ALA A 27 -7.49 -13.54 21.21
N PHE A 28 -8.10 -12.55 21.87
CA PHE A 28 -8.70 -11.39 21.22
C PHE A 28 -7.65 -10.44 20.63
N SER A 29 -6.55 -10.18 21.33
CA SER A 29 -5.43 -9.39 20.83
C SER A 29 -4.78 -10.03 19.59
N LEU A 30 -4.58 -11.35 19.62
CA LEU A 30 -4.08 -12.12 18.47
C LEU A 30 -5.05 -12.07 17.28
N ALA A 31 -6.34 -12.28 17.52
CA ALA A 31 -7.37 -12.22 16.48
C ALA A 31 -7.46 -10.83 15.83
N LEU A 32 -7.37 -9.76 16.63
CA LEU A 32 -7.32 -8.40 16.10
C LEU A 32 -6.08 -8.19 15.23
N ARG A 33 -4.90 -8.62 15.69
CA ARG A 33 -3.65 -8.49 14.94
C ARG A 33 -3.70 -9.22 13.60
N ASP A 34 -4.29 -10.40 13.57
CA ASP A 34 -4.48 -11.19 12.36
C ASP A 34 -5.45 -10.50 11.38
N ILE A 35 -6.61 -10.03 11.87
CA ILE A 35 -7.58 -9.30 11.03
C ILE A 35 -6.96 -8.02 10.46
N TYR A 36 -6.25 -7.23 11.27
CA TYR A 36 -5.59 -6.01 10.78
C TYR A 36 -4.48 -6.32 9.76
N SER A 37 -3.69 -7.37 9.99
CA SER A 37 -2.69 -7.84 9.01
C SER A 37 -3.36 -8.24 7.70
N SER A 38 -4.50 -8.93 7.76
CA SER A 38 -5.27 -9.32 6.57
C SER A 38 -5.93 -8.14 5.84
N MET A 39 -6.22 -7.04 6.55
CA MET A 39 -6.80 -5.82 5.99
C MET A 39 -5.77 -4.94 5.27
N ASN A 40 -4.50 -4.96 5.68
CA ASN A 40 -3.40 -4.27 4.99
C ASN A 40 -3.02 -5.01 3.71
N ASN A 41 -3.97 -5.09 2.79
CA ASN A 41 -3.91 -5.93 1.62
C ASN A 41 -3.40 -5.15 0.39
N THR A 42 -2.45 -4.24 0.64
CA THR A 42 -1.84 -3.38 -0.39
C THR A 42 -1.25 -4.23 -1.52
N GLU A 43 -0.57 -5.33 -1.18
CA GLU A 43 -0.05 -6.28 -2.17
C GLU A 43 -1.17 -6.81 -3.07
N LYS A 44 -2.23 -7.41 -2.52
CA LYS A 44 -3.31 -7.97 -3.36
C LYS A 44 -4.04 -6.89 -4.15
N LYS A 45 -4.17 -5.68 -3.61
CA LYS A 45 -4.76 -4.54 -4.33
C LYS A 45 -3.92 -4.17 -5.55
N LEU A 46 -2.61 -4.03 -5.38
CA LEU A 46 -1.68 -3.79 -6.48
C LEU A 46 -1.68 -4.95 -7.49
N LEU A 47 -1.68 -6.20 -7.04
CA LEU A 47 -1.79 -7.36 -7.92
C LEU A 47 -3.12 -7.36 -8.71
N SER A 48 -4.23 -6.99 -8.08
CA SER A 48 -5.54 -6.88 -8.74
C SER A 48 -5.61 -5.73 -9.76
N MET A 49 -4.83 -4.66 -9.55
CA MET A 49 -4.61 -3.59 -10.51
C MET A 49 -3.66 -4.01 -11.65
N GLY A 50 -3.16 -5.25 -11.65
CA GLY A 50 -2.28 -5.78 -12.70
C GLY A 50 -0.80 -5.42 -12.53
N PHE A 51 -0.38 -4.94 -11.35
CA PHE A 51 1.05 -4.86 -11.04
C PHE A 51 1.63 -6.27 -10.80
N LYS A 52 2.94 -6.41 -10.99
CA LYS A 52 3.64 -7.69 -10.81
C LYS A 52 4.58 -7.61 -9.61
N ALA A 53 4.55 -8.65 -8.78
CA ALA A 53 5.54 -8.83 -7.73
C ALA A 53 6.85 -9.34 -8.34
N TRP A 54 7.94 -8.68 -7.97
CA TRP A 54 9.30 -9.14 -8.18
C TRP A 54 9.77 -9.87 -6.92
N GLU A 55 10.29 -11.08 -7.07
CA GLU A 55 10.75 -11.90 -5.96
C GLU A 55 12.16 -12.44 -6.23
N ARG A 56 13.09 -12.18 -5.31
CA ARG A 56 14.47 -12.71 -5.36
C ARG A 56 15.17 -12.55 -4.02
N ASN A 57 15.98 -13.54 -3.62
CA ASN A 57 16.84 -13.48 -2.43
C ASN A 57 16.09 -13.08 -1.14
N GLY A 58 14.87 -13.60 -0.94
CA GLY A 58 14.05 -13.28 0.24
C GLY A 58 13.39 -11.90 0.20
N HIS A 59 13.51 -11.15 -0.89
CA HIS A 59 12.76 -9.92 -1.11
C HIS A 59 11.56 -10.17 -2.01
N ARG A 60 10.46 -9.49 -1.70
CA ARG A 60 9.26 -9.45 -2.54
C ARG A 60 8.77 -8.01 -2.65
N ARG A 61 8.81 -7.44 -3.85
CA ARG A 61 8.52 -6.02 -4.08
C ARG A 61 7.61 -5.83 -5.28
N ILE A 62 6.69 -4.88 -5.19
CA ILE A 62 5.90 -4.42 -6.33
C ILE A 62 6.40 -3.05 -6.74
N TYR A 63 7.09 -2.97 -7.88
CA TYR A 63 7.56 -1.71 -8.42
C TYR A 63 6.43 -0.95 -9.10
N ILE A 64 6.34 0.35 -8.82
CA ILE A 64 5.42 1.26 -9.48
C ILE A 64 6.24 2.09 -10.46
N ASN A 65 5.93 1.96 -11.75
CA ASN A 65 6.57 2.78 -12.78
C ASN A 65 5.88 4.13 -12.86
N ILE A 66 6.63 5.15 -13.29
CA ILE A 66 6.15 6.54 -13.35
C ILE A 66 4.89 6.71 -14.22
N GLU A 67 4.76 5.90 -15.26
CA GLU A 67 3.59 5.85 -16.16
C GLU A 67 2.29 5.50 -15.42
N ARG A 68 2.41 4.75 -14.32
CA ARG A 68 1.29 4.27 -13.50
C ARG A 68 1.21 4.97 -12.15
N PHE A 69 1.95 6.06 -11.94
CA PHE A 69 1.88 6.84 -10.70
C PHE A 69 0.50 7.46 -10.46
N GLU A 70 -0.24 7.78 -11.53
CA GLU A 70 -1.59 8.34 -11.41
C GLU A 70 -2.54 7.34 -10.70
N GLU A 71 -2.42 6.05 -11.00
CA GLU A 71 -3.28 5.00 -10.43
C GLU A 71 -3.04 4.76 -8.94
N VAL A 72 -1.80 4.94 -8.47
CA VAL A 72 -1.39 4.59 -7.10
C VAL A 72 -1.27 5.83 -6.22
N PHE A 73 -0.66 6.89 -6.73
CA PHE A 73 -0.33 8.11 -5.98
C PHE A 73 -1.09 9.35 -6.45
N GLY A 74 -1.92 9.22 -7.50
CA GLY A 74 -2.64 10.35 -8.09
C GLY A 74 -1.75 11.34 -8.86
N LEU A 75 -0.46 11.02 -9.03
CA LEU A 75 0.49 11.89 -9.73
C LEU A 75 0.57 11.52 -11.21
N LYS A 76 0.06 12.39 -12.07
CA LYS A 76 0.22 12.31 -13.53
C LYS A 76 1.31 13.26 -13.96
N VAL A 77 2.30 12.75 -14.68
CA VAL A 77 3.35 13.57 -15.29
C VAL A 77 3.49 13.26 -16.77
N SER A 78 3.89 14.27 -17.54
CA SER A 78 4.25 14.11 -18.95
C SER A 78 5.64 14.67 -19.16
N PHE A 79 6.35 14.11 -20.14
CA PHE A 79 7.74 14.44 -20.41
C PHE A 79 7.91 15.00 -21.82
N TYR A 80 8.89 15.88 -22.00
CA TYR A 80 9.48 16.16 -23.29
C TYR A 80 10.34 14.98 -23.76
N LYS A 81 10.69 14.95 -25.04
CA LYS A 81 11.64 13.96 -25.60
C LYS A 81 13.03 14.01 -24.93
N THR A 82 13.35 15.14 -24.29
CA THR A 82 14.59 15.34 -23.52
C THR A 82 14.55 14.72 -22.12
N GLY A 83 13.41 14.18 -21.67
CA GLY A 83 13.24 13.63 -20.32
C GLY A 83 12.84 14.65 -19.26
N ASN A 84 12.77 15.95 -19.61
CA ASN A 84 12.27 16.98 -18.70
C ASN A 84 10.75 16.92 -18.56
N ILE A 85 10.22 17.17 -17.35
CA ILE A 85 8.77 17.23 -17.10
C ILE A 85 8.17 18.41 -17.89
N SER A 86 7.19 18.11 -18.74
CA SER A 86 6.44 19.09 -19.53
C SER A 86 5.16 19.55 -18.84
N SER A 87 4.49 18.66 -18.10
CA SER A 87 3.33 19.01 -17.28
C SER A 87 3.15 18.02 -16.13
N ALA A 88 2.48 18.48 -15.07
CA ALA A 88 2.19 17.65 -13.91
C ALA A 88 0.82 17.97 -13.27
N LYS A 89 0.13 16.93 -12.81
CA LYS A 89 -1.09 17.01 -12.02
C LYS A 89 -1.03 16.07 -10.83
N LEU A 90 -1.47 16.52 -9.66
CA LEU A 90 -1.63 15.69 -8.47
C LEU A 90 -3.11 15.64 -8.09
N ASN A 91 -3.69 14.45 -8.03
CA ASN A 91 -5.12 14.23 -7.78
C ASN A 91 -6.04 15.03 -8.72
N GLY A 92 -5.60 15.20 -9.99
CA GLY A 92 -6.32 15.97 -10.99
C GLY A 92 -6.01 17.48 -11.00
N GLU A 93 -5.41 18.03 -9.94
CA GLU A 93 -5.05 19.45 -9.84
C GLU A 93 -3.68 19.74 -10.44
N LYS A 94 -3.54 20.86 -11.15
CA LYS A 94 -2.27 21.26 -11.75
C LYS A 94 -1.26 21.64 -10.66
N ILE A 95 -0.08 21.04 -10.71
CA ILE A 95 1.07 21.41 -9.87
C ILE A 95 2.23 21.93 -10.74
N SER A 96 3.20 22.60 -10.12
CA SER A 96 4.41 23.02 -10.83
C SER A 96 5.31 21.83 -11.18
N ASN A 97 6.04 21.92 -12.29
CA ASN A 97 6.94 20.84 -12.72
C ASN A 97 8.08 20.63 -11.72
N SER A 98 8.56 21.70 -11.08
CA SER A 98 9.55 21.61 -9.98
C SER A 98 9.00 20.83 -8.79
N LYS A 99 7.73 21.08 -8.41
CA LYS A 99 7.08 20.32 -7.33
C LYS A 99 6.94 18.84 -7.69
N ALA A 100 6.57 18.53 -8.92
CA ALA A 100 6.49 17.15 -9.38
C ALA A 100 7.86 16.45 -9.33
N CYS A 101 8.93 17.13 -9.74
CA CYS A 101 10.30 16.61 -9.65
C CYS A 101 10.70 16.27 -8.20
N GLU A 102 10.34 17.12 -7.24
CA GLU A 102 10.59 16.87 -5.81
C GLU A 102 9.81 15.65 -5.26
N LEU A 103 8.61 15.40 -5.80
CA LEU A 103 7.75 14.29 -5.36
C LEU A 103 8.18 12.94 -5.93
N ILE A 104 8.76 12.91 -7.13
CA ILE A 104 9.15 11.67 -7.82
C ILE A 104 10.39 11.08 -7.12
N PRO A 105 10.27 9.90 -6.49
CA PRO A 105 11.42 9.21 -5.93
C PRO A 105 12.24 8.55 -7.05
N LEU A 106 13.52 8.25 -6.77
CA LEU A 106 14.37 7.50 -7.70
C LEU A 106 13.80 6.11 -8.05
N LYS A 107 13.20 5.45 -7.07
CA LYS A 107 12.46 4.19 -7.22
C LYS A 107 11.21 4.27 -6.38
N ALA A 108 10.08 3.84 -6.94
CA ALA A 108 8.85 3.67 -6.20
C ALA A 108 8.50 2.17 -6.13
N PHE A 109 8.35 1.63 -4.92
CA PHE A 109 7.89 0.26 -4.75
C PHE A 109 7.20 0.04 -3.41
N TYR A 110 6.38 -1.00 -3.34
CA TYR A 110 5.84 -1.55 -2.11
C TYR A 110 6.63 -2.80 -1.71
N ASP A 111 7.20 -2.82 -0.51
CA ASP A 111 7.86 -4.01 0.06
C ASP A 111 6.80 -4.90 0.71
N CYS A 112 6.56 -6.07 0.11
CA CYS A 112 5.52 -7.00 0.53
C CYS A 112 5.92 -7.80 1.77
N VAL A 113 7.21 -7.88 2.09
CA VAL A 113 7.70 -8.59 3.28
C VAL A 113 7.55 -7.70 4.51
N ASN A 114 8.03 -6.46 4.40
CA ASN A 114 7.98 -5.51 5.51
C ASN A 114 6.66 -4.73 5.59
N ASN A 115 5.81 -4.81 4.56
CA ASN A 115 4.57 -4.04 4.41
C ASN A 115 4.79 -2.51 4.38
N GLU A 116 5.86 -2.06 3.73
CA GLU A 116 6.29 -0.66 3.72
C GLU A 116 6.33 -0.07 2.30
N TRP A 117 6.06 1.23 2.20
CA TRP A 117 6.20 1.97 0.95
C TRP A 117 7.56 2.65 0.85
N ASN A 118 8.24 2.44 -0.28
CA ASN A 118 9.35 3.27 -0.72
C ASN A 118 8.84 4.18 -1.84
N CYS A 119 8.36 5.38 -1.51
CA CYS A 119 7.80 6.31 -2.50
C CYS A 119 8.10 7.80 -2.21
N GLY A 120 9.13 8.09 -1.40
CA GLY A 120 9.50 9.46 -1.05
C GLY A 120 8.36 10.20 -0.32
N LYS A 121 7.98 11.38 -0.83
CA LYS A 121 6.91 12.21 -0.25
C LYS A 121 5.51 11.87 -0.77
N LEU A 122 5.40 10.96 -1.72
CA LEU A 122 4.10 10.49 -2.22
C LEU A 122 3.42 9.59 -1.21
N LYS A 123 2.09 9.57 -1.26
CA LYS A 123 1.26 8.65 -0.47
C LYS A 123 0.29 7.94 -1.40
N PRO A 124 0.05 6.63 -1.20
CA PRO A 124 -0.97 5.93 -1.96
C PRO A 124 -2.35 6.55 -1.68
N ILE A 125 -3.19 6.63 -2.70
CA ILE A 125 -4.50 7.30 -2.63
C ILE A 125 -5.61 6.41 -2.05
N PHE A 126 -5.27 5.25 -1.49
CA PHE A 126 -6.20 4.13 -1.36
C PHE A 126 -6.02 3.29 -0.10
#